data_AF-A0A2R8CG97-F1
#
_entry.id   AF-A0A2R8CG97-F1
#
_cell.length_a   1.000
_cell.length_b   1.000
_cell.length_c   1.000
_cell.angle_alpha   90.00
_cell.angle_beta   90.00
_cell.angle_gamma   90.00
#
_symmetry.space_group_name_H-M   'P 1'
#
loop_
_entity.id
_entity.type
_entity.pdbx_description
1 polymer ?
#
loop_
_entity_poly.entity_id
_entity_poly.type
_entity_poly.pdbx_seq_one_letter_code
_entity_poly.pdbx_strand_id
1 'polypeptide(L)'
;MSAPSNNPLLQTSPFAKDAGQWIGRDPRDVPSEDWSNSSFLVGLAAIRAKCLDCAFNTKEIRKCVQTDCPLWPLRMGCVPKGYRKAAITAKTMHDASAGTSLSEEVEAEQNPSDEAENDVERAQ
;
A
#
# COMPACT_ATOMS: atom_id res chain seq x y z
N MET A 1 -24.66 -14.36 4.64
CA MET A 1 -24.41 -13.31 3.61
C MET A 1 -23.48 -13.93 2.58
N SER A 2 -24.02 -14.37 1.45
CA SER A 2 -23.21 -14.98 0.40
C SER A 2 -22.37 -13.92 -0.28
N ALA A 3 -21.10 -14.20 -0.53
CA ALA A 3 -20.24 -13.34 -1.35
C ALA A 3 -20.88 -13.06 -2.70
N PRO A 4 -20.53 -11.94 -3.36
CA PRO A 4 -20.59 -11.90 -4.81
C PRO A 4 -19.60 -12.95 -5.32
N SER A 5 -20.11 -14.13 -5.68
CA SER A 5 -19.37 -15.37 -5.94
C SER A 5 -18.46 -15.34 -7.18
N ASN A 6 -17.99 -14.16 -7.60
CA ASN A 6 -17.14 -14.01 -8.77
C ASN A 6 -16.31 -12.72 -8.80
N ASN A 7 -15.98 -12.11 -7.64
CA ASN A 7 -15.03 -11.00 -7.62
C ASN A 7 -13.60 -11.53 -7.37
N PRO A 8 -12.72 -11.56 -8.40
CA PRO A 8 -11.37 -12.12 -8.26
C PRO A 8 -10.46 -11.31 -7.31
N LEU A 9 -10.89 -10.11 -6.91
CA LEU A 9 -10.15 -9.21 -6.02
C LEU A 9 -10.49 -9.42 -4.53
N LEU A 10 -11.42 -10.32 -4.22
CA LEU A 10 -11.81 -10.66 -2.86
C LEU A 10 -11.46 -12.12 -2.56
N GLN A 11 -11.13 -12.40 -1.30
CA GLN A 11 -10.93 -13.75 -0.80
C GLN A 11 -11.53 -13.89 0.60
N THR A 12 -11.79 -15.11 1.03
CA THR A 12 -12.17 -15.39 2.43
C THR A 12 -10.97 -15.16 3.33
N SER A 13 -11.18 -14.50 4.48
CA SER A 13 -10.09 -14.28 5.42
C SER A 13 -9.50 -15.62 5.90
N PRO A 14 -8.16 -15.76 5.91
CA PRO A 14 -7.49 -16.94 6.45
C PRO A 14 -7.48 -16.93 7.99
N PHE A 15 -7.82 -15.81 8.63
CA PHE A 15 -7.75 -15.66 10.08
C PHE A 15 -9.05 -16.12 10.73
N ALA A 16 -8.94 -17.04 11.70
CA ALA A 16 -10.10 -17.58 12.43
C ALA A 16 -10.93 -16.48 13.11
N LYS A 17 -10.29 -15.39 13.54
CA LYS A 17 -10.95 -14.22 14.18
C LYS A 17 -11.95 -13.52 13.27
N ASP A 18 -11.73 -13.60 11.95
CA ASP A 18 -12.59 -12.95 10.98
C ASP A 18 -13.77 -13.85 10.58
N ALA A 19 -13.91 -15.05 11.16
CA ALA A 19 -15.05 -15.95 10.94
C ALA A 19 -15.40 -16.16 9.46
N GLY A 20 -14.39 -16.21 8.57
CA GLY A 20 -14.58 -16.39 7.14
C GLY A 20 -15.18 -15.18 6.40
N GLN A 21 -15.14 -13.97 6.96
CA GLN A 21 -15.53 -12.75 6.25
C GLN A 21 -14.66 -12.51 5.01
N TRP A 22 -15.20 -11.75 4.06
CA TRP A 22 -14.49 -11.37 2.84
C TRP A 22 -13.50 -10.25 3.11
N ILE A 23 -12.28 -10.42 2.61
CA ILE A 23 -11.22 -9.42 2.66
C ILE A 23 -10.71 -9.14 1.24
N GLY A 24 -10.08 -7.99 1.05
CA GLY A 24 -9.35 -7.69 -0.18
C GLY A 24 -8.19 -8.64 -0.36
N ARG A 25 -8.04 -9.21 -1.56
CA ARG A 25 -6.85 -9.95 -1.95
C ARG A 25 -5.68 -8.97 -2.09
N ASP A 26 -4.47 -9.42 -1.77
CA ASP A 26 -3.26 -8.64 -2.01
C ASP A 26 -3.12 -8.37 -3.52
N PRO A 27 -3.06 -7.10 -3.98
CA PRO A 27 -2.90 -6.78 -5.39
C PRO A 27 -1.67 -7.40 -6.05
N ARG A 28 -0.64 -7.78 -5.28
CA ARG A 28 0.57 -8.44 -5.81
C ARG A 28 0.37 -9.91 -6.15
N ASP A 29 -0.65 -10.53 -5.58
CA ASP A 29 -0.98 -11.96 -5.76
C ASP A 29 -2.12 -12.18 -6.76
N VAL A 30 -2.73 -11.11 -7.27
CA VAL A 30 -3.79 -11.19 -8.28
C VAL A 30 -3.17 -11.42 -9.66
N PRO A 31 -3.55 -12.48 -10.38
CA PRO A 31 -2.99 -12.82 -11.69
C PRO A 31 -3.41 -11.80 -12.77
N SER A 32 -2.65 -11.69 -13.85
CA SER A 32 -2.84 -10.69 -14.93
C SER A 32 -4.23 -10.70 -15.54
N GLU A 33 -4.84 -11.87 -15.65
CA GLU A 33 -6.12 -12.10 -16.30
C GLU A 33 -7.27 -11.47 -15.50
N ASP A 34 -7.12 -11.43 -14.17
CA ASP A 34 -8.12 -10.83 -13.28
C ASP A 34 -8.09 -9.30 -13.33
N TRP A 35 -6.99 -8.70 -13.80
CA TRP A 35 -6.87 -7.26 -14.01
C TRP A 35 -7.47 -6.80 -15.34
N SER A 36 -7.58 -7.66 -16.35
CA SER A 36 -7.89 -7.26 -17.73
C SER A 36 -9.28 -6.65 -17.90
N ASN A 37 -10.22 -7.00 -17.03
CA ASN A 37 -11.60 -6.49 -17.04
C ASN A 37 -11.84 -5.36 -16.04
N SER A 38 -10.79 -4.87 -15.39
CA SER A 38 -10.92 -3.86 -14.35
C SER A 38 -10.88 -2.44 -14.91
N SER A 39 -11.85 -1.62 -14.52
CA SER A 39 -11.92 -0.19 -14.90
C SER A 39 -11.21 0.71 -13.88
N PHE A 40 -10.10 0.25 -13.30
CA PHE A 40 -9.40 1.02 -12.29
C PHE A 40 -8.70 2.23 -12.89
N LEU A 41 -8.85 3.35 -12.20
CA LEU A 41 -8.04 4.53 -12.48
C LEU A 41 -6.63 4.30 -11.93
N VAL A 42 -5.63 4.84 -12.60
CA VAL A 42 -4.22 4.76 -12.17
C VAL A 42 -3.56 6.14 -12.13
N GLY A 43 -2.47 6.23 -11.38
CA GLY A 43 -1.65 7.44 -11.27
C GLY A 43 -2.45 8.70 -10.91
N LEU A 44 -2.24 9.77 -11.68
CA LEU A 44 -2.86 11.07 -11.43
C LEU A 44 -4.40 11.03 -11.54
N ALA A 45 -4.96 10.16 -12.39
CA ALA A 45 -6.41 10.01 -12.53
C ALA A 45 -7.03 9.40 -11.27
N ALA A 46 -6.42 8.35 -10.71
CA ALA A 46 -6.84 7.76 -9.44
C ALA A 46 -6.74 8.76 -8.28
N ILE A 47 -5.62 9.49 -8.19
CA ILE A 47 -5.44 10.52 -7.17
C ILE A 47 -6.54 11.58 -7.29
N ARG A 48 -6.84 12.03 -8.52
CA ARG A 48 -7.85 13.05 -8.76
C ARG A 48 -9.26 12.58 -8.42
N ALA A 49 -9.56 11.30 -8.66
CA ALA A 49 -10.81 10.67 -8.25
C ALA A 49 -10.89 10.58 -6.72
N LYS A 50 -9.80 10.21 -6.03
CA LYS A 50 -9.77 10.20 -4.55
C LYS A 50 -9.95 11.59 -3.95
N CYS A 51 -9.39 12.63 -4.57
CA CYS A 51 -9.64 14.01 -4.14
C CYS A 51 -11.11 14.42 -4.35
N LEU A 52 -11.77 13.92 -5.40
CA LEU A 52 -13.20 14.16 -5.62
C LEU A 52 -14.06 13.46 -4.59
N ASP A 53 -13.72 12.21 -4.24
CA ASP A 53 -14.35 11.45 -3.17
C ASP A 53 -14.23 12.16 -1.81
N CYS A 54 -13.03 12.66 -1.48
CA CYS A 54 -12.80 13.36 -0.22
C CYS A 54 -13.45 14.75 -0.11
N ALA A 55 -13.43 15.56 -1.19
CA ALA A 55 -13.93 16.94 -1.17
C ALA A 55 -15.31 17.11 -1.83
N PHE A 56 -15.95 16.02 -2.25
CA PHE A 56 -17.24 15.91 -2.95
C PHE A 56 -17.34 16.56 -4.35
N ASN A 57 -16.70 17.71 -4.58
CA ASN A 57 -16.81 18.43 -5.86
C ASN A 57 -15.52 19.17 -6.25
N THR A 58 -15.43 19.56 -7.53
CA THR A 58 -14.23 20.17 -8.09
C THR A 58 -13.91 21.56 -7.56
N LYS A 59 -14.91 22.31 -7.05
CA LYS A 59 -14.72 23.64 -6.46
C LYS A 59 -14.02 23.53 -5.11
N GLU A 60 -14.42 22.57 -4.30
CA GLU A 60 -13.85 22.34 -2.96
C GLU A 60 -12.43 21.79 -3.02
N ILE A 61 -12.07 20.96 -4.01
CA ILE A 61 -10.67 20.52 -4.20
C ILE A 61 -9.73 21.71 -4.39
N ARG A 62 -10.17 22.76 -5.11
CA ARG A 62 -9.36 23.98 -5.31
C ARG A 62 -9.16 24.76 -4.02
N LYS A 63 -10.14 24.70 -3.12
CA LYS A 63 -10.14 25.37 -1.81
C LYS A 63 -9.60 24.49 -0.67
N CYS A 64 -9.16 23.26 -0.97
CA CYS A 64 -8.67 22.34 0.05
C CYS A 64 -7.43 22.91 0.77
N VAL A 65 -7.60 23.14 2.08
CA VAL A 65 -6.59 23.71 2.97
C VAL A 65 -5.70 22.66 3.65
N GLN A 66 -5.98 21.37 3.43
CA GLN A 66 -5.25 20.28 4.10
C GLN A 66 -3.88 20.05 3.45
N THR A 67 -2.93 20.96 3.69
CA THR A 67 -1.60 20.94 3.07
C THR A 67 -0.73 19.77 3.52
N ASP A 68 -1.03 19.18 4.68
CA ASP A 68 -0.33 17.99 5.19
C ASP A 68 -0.79 16.69 4.51
N CYS A 69 -1.82 16.76 3.65
CA CYS A 69 -2.24 15.62 2.86
C CYS A 69 -1.15 15.26 1.82
N PRO A 70 -0.67 14.01 1.78
CA PRO A 70 0.37 13.60 0.83
C PRO A 70 -0.07 13.73 -0.63
N LEU A 71 -1.38 13.74 -0.89
CA LEU A 71 -1.96 13.93 -2.23
C LEU A 71 -2.14 15.40 -2.61
N TRP A 72 -1.99 16.35 -1.67
CA TRP A 72 -2.30 17.76 -1.88
C TRP A 72 -1.58 18.38 -3.09
N PRO A 73 -0.29 18.12 -3.35
CA PRO A 73 0.40 18.66 -4.53
C PRO A 73 -0.19 18.15 -5.86
N LEU A 74 -0.81 16.97 -5.85
CA LEU A 74 -1.31 16.27 -7.03
C LEU A 74 -2.84 16.35 -7.16
N ARG A 75 -3.52 17.02 -6.22
CA ARG A 75 -4.99 17.07 -6.12
C ARG A 75 -5.70 17.63 -7.35
N MET A 76 -4.97 18.37 -8.20
CA MET A 76 -5.49 18.89 -9.47
C MET A 76 -5.43 17.87 -10.62
N GLY A 77 -4.93 16.65 -10.38
CA GLY A 77 -4.77 15.63 -11.42
C GLY A 77 -3.58 15.90 -12.35
N CYS A 78 -2.65 16.74 -11.93
CA CYS A 78 -1.43 17.07 -12.67
C CYS A 78 -0.27 17.30 -11.70
N VAL A 79 0.96 17.13 -12.19
CA VAL A 79 2.18 17.45 -11.42
C VAL A 79 2.48 18.94 -11.56
N PRO A 80 2.55 19.72 -10.46
CA PRO A 80 2.91 21.13 -10.53
C PRO A 80 4.32 21.32 -11.11
N LYS A 81 4.52 22.35 -11.94
CA LYS A 81 5.83 22.64 -12.58
C LYS A 81 6.97 22.79 -11.56
N GLY A 82 6.70 23.43 -10.43
CA GLY A 82 7.68 23.61 -9.35
C GLY A 82 7.99 22.33 -8.58
N TYR A 83 7.05 21.37 -8.55
CA TYR A 83 7.20 20.13 -7.78
C TYR A 83 8.33 19.25 -8.31
N ARG A 84 8.44 19.10 -9.65
CA ARG A 84 9.51 18.31 -10.27
C ARG A 84 10.90 18.90 -9.96
N LYS A 85 11.02 20.22 -9.96
CA LYS A 85 12.29 20.90 -9.62
C LYS A 85 12.67 20.63 -8.17
N ALA A 86 11.72 20.79 -7.24
CA ALA A 86 11.95 20.53 -5.82
C ALA A 86 12.31 19.07 -5.53
N ALA A 87 11.64 18.11 -6.17
CA ALA A 87 11.90 16.68 -5.98
C ALA A 87 13.30 16.27 -6.42
N ILE A 88 13.79 16.83 -7.55
CA ILE A 88 15.17 16.58 -8.02
C ILE A 88 16.17 17.12 -6.98
N THR A 89 15.99 18.37 -6.52
CA THR A 89 16.87 18.97 -5.52
C THR A 89 16.90 18.17 -4.22
N ALA A 90 15.73 17.74 -3.73
CA ALA A 90 15.62 16.95 -2.49
C ALA A 90 16.31 15.59 -2.62
N LYS A 91 16.17 14.92 -3.77
CA LYS A 91 16.86 13.65 -4.03
C LYS A 91 18.38 13.83 -4.06
N THR A 92 18.88 14.87 -4.73
CA THR A 92 20.31 15.20 -4.76
C THR A 92 20.87 15.44 -3.35
N MET A 93 20.10 16.08 -2.47
CA MET A 93 20.51 16.30 -1.07
C MET A 93 20.51 15.02 -0.25
N HIS A 94 19.51 14.16 -0.42
CA HIS A 94 19.43 12.86 0.26
C HIS A 94 20.59 11.94 -0.16
N ASP A 95 20.85 11.86 -1.47
CA ASP A 95 21.94 11.04 -2.02
C ASP A 95 23.32 11.57 -1.59
N ALA A 96 23.47 12.89 -1.38
CA ALA A 96 24.68 13.48 -0.81
C ALA A 96 24.87 13.19 0.69
N SER A 97 23.79 13.06 1.46
CA SER A 97 23.85 12.70 2.89
C SER A 97 24.02 11.21 3.17
N ALA A 98 23.61 10.34 2.24
CA ALA A 98 23.73 8.89 2.37
C ALA A 98 25.16 8.35 2.15
N GLY A 99 26.12 9.23 1.80
CA GLY A 99 27.52 8.87 1.58
C GLY A 99 28.38 8.68 2.84
N THR A 100 27.83 8.87 4.05
CA THR A 100 28.61 8.76 5.30
C THR A 100 27.81 8.01 6.37
N SER A 101 28.05 6.70 6.48
CA SER A 101 28.23 5.94 7.75
C SER A 101 27.98 4.45 7.52
N LEU A 102 29.01 3.73 7.06
CA LEU A 102 29.20 2.32 7.40
C LEU A 102 30.10 2.29 8.64
N SER A 103 29.49 2.06 9.79
CA SER A 103 30.18 1.55 10.97
C SER A 103 29.41 0.31 11.39
N GLU A 104 29.95 -0.83 10.99
CA GLU A 104 29.54 -2.18 11.39
C GLU A 104 29.70 -2.35 12.90
N GLU A 105 28.62 -2.34 13.65
CA GLU A 105 28.53 -3.05 14.95
C GLU A 105 27.07 -3.40 15.22
N VAL A 106 26.68 -4.65 14.97
CA VAL A 106 25.71 -5.42 15.79
C VAL A 106 25.72 -6.88 15.32
N GLU A 107 26.70 -7.65 15.80
CA GLU A 107 26.52 -9.09 15.98
C GLU A 107 26.18 -9.33 17.45
N ALA A 108 24.90 -9.53 17.76
CA ALA A 108 24.41 -10.37 18.86
C ALA A 108 22.89 -10.27 18.96
N GLU A 109 22.16 -11.15 18.28
CA GLU A 109 20.93 -11.69 18.88
C GLU A 109 20.72 -13.12 18.42
N GLN A 110 21.22 -14.04 19.25
CA GLN A 110 20.86 -15.44 19.23
C GLN A 110 19.39 -15.53 19.64
N ASN A 111 18.53 -15.89 18.70
CA ASN A 111 17.13 -16.16 19.01
C ASN A 111 17.00 -17.59 19.57
N PRO A 112 16.54 -17.79 20.82
CA PRO A 112 16.37 -19.12 21.40
C PRO A 112 15.09 -19.79 20.90
N SER A 113 15.28 -21.00 20.39
CA SER A 113 14.41 -22.19 20.42
C SER A 113 12.91 -22.02 20.69
N ASP A 114 12.09 -22.35 19.69
CA ASP A 114 10.83 -23.07 19.91
C ASP A 114 10.91 -24.39 19.12
N GLU A 115 11.47 -25.41 19.76
CA GLU A 115 11.31 -26.80 19.33
C GLU A 115 9.86 -27.22 19.64
N ALA A 116 9.03 -27.27 18.60
CA ALA A 116 7.75 -27.95 18.68
C ALA A 116 8.01 -29.46 18.69
N GLU A 117 8.00 -30.03 19.89
CA GLU A 117 7.87 -31.46 20.15
C GLU A 117 6.68 -32.02 19.36
N ASN A 118 6.96 -32.94 18.44
CA ASN A 118 5.95 -33.75 17.77
C ASN A 118 6.02 -35.17 18.35
N ASP A 119 5.39 -35.36 19.50
CA ASP A 119 5.06 -36.67 20.04
C ASP A 119 3.95 -37.29 19.18
N VAL A 120 4.33 -38.13 18.21
CA VAL A 120 3.40 -39.06 17.58
C VAL A 120 3.38 -40.34 18.40
N GLU A 121 2.48 -40.35 19.37
CA GLU A 121 1.95 -41.53 20.02
C GLU A 121 1.32 -42.45 18.97
N ARG A 122 1.91 -43.63 18.75
CA ARG A 122 1.25 -44.75 18.06
C ARG A 122 1.34 -46.01 18.90
N ALA A 123 0.34 -46.16 19.75
CA ALA A 123 -0.05 -47.44 20.30
C ALA A 123 -0.90 -48.22 19.27
N GLN A 124 -0.73 -49.54 19.30
CA GLN A 124 -1.45 -50.62 18.59
C GLN A 124 -0.87 -51.06 17.25
#